data_AF-A0A1M2USJ8-F1
#
_entry.id   AF-A0A1M2USJ8-F1
#
_cell.length_a   1.000
_cell.length_b   1.000
_cell.length_c   1.000
_cell.angle_alpha   90.00
_cell.angle_beta   90.00
_cell.angle_gamma   90.00
#
_symmetry.space_group_name_H-M   'P 1'
#
loop_
_entity.id
_entity.type
_entity.pdbx_description
1 polymer ?
#
loop_
_entity_poly.entity_id
_entity_poly.type
_entity_poly.pdbx_seq_one_letter_code
_entity_poly.pdbx_strand_id
1 'polypeptide(L)'
;MARAGRVDYVLYEQLQGQVKLQRLGLAGDFIALDPPISREGLFFAFPKGSPCNSESFREAFMERLSHLTVNRRLPALIEEYTARYVGNQDL
;
A
#
# COMPACT_ATOMS: atom_id res chain seq x y z
N MET A 1 7.43 -14.91 -14.83
CA MET A 1 6.43 -14.76 -15.91
C MET A 1 6.82 -13.62 -16.85
N ALA A 2 6.84 -12.36 -16.39
CA ALA A 2 7.21 -11.23 -17.25
C ALA A 2 8.64 -11.32 -17.81
N ARG A 3 9.66 -11.50 -16.96
CA ARG A 3 11.06 -11.73 -17.43
C ARG A 3 11.24 -12.93 -18.37
N ALA A 4 10.33 -13.89 -18.32
CA ALA A 4 10.36 -15.08 -19.17
C ALA A 4 9.53 -14.88 -20.46
N GLY A 5 9.05 -13.66 -20.74
CA GLY A 5 8.22 -13.36 -21.91
C GLY A 5 6.87 -14.08 -21.93
N ARG A 6 6.34 -14.49 -20.76
CA ARG A 6 5.09 -15.28 -20.68
C ARG A 6 3.84 -14.43 -20.47
N VAL A 7 4.00 -13.12 -20.22
CA VAL A 7 2.90 -12.17 -19.99
C VAL A 7 3.34 -10.80 -20.49
N ASP A 8 2.41 -10.06 -21.09
CA ASP A 8 2.60 -8.67 -21.54
C ASP A 8 2.22 -7.65 -20.47
N TYR A 9 1.32 -8.04 -19.54
CA TYR A 9 0.83 -7.20 -18.46
C TYR A 9 0.87 -7.94 -17.13
N VAL A 10 0.99 -7.16 -16.06
CA VAL A 10 0.85 -7.64 -14.68
C VAL A 10 -0.17 -6.78 -13.96
N LEU A 11 -1.03 -7.42 -13.16
CA LEU A 11 -1.97 -6.74 -12.29
C LEU A 11 -1.40 -6.69 -10.87
N TYR A 12 -1.19 -5.49 -10.36
CA TYR A 12 -0.66 -5.22 -9.01
C TYR A 12 -1.31 -3.97 -8.42
N GLU A 13 -1.35 -3.90 -7.10
CA GLU A 13 -1.53 -2.63 -6.40
C GLU A 13 -0.34 -1.70 -6.72
N GLN A 14 -0.62 -0.44 -7.06
CA GLN A 14 0.39 0.46 -7.61
C GLN A 14 1.62 0.62 -6.71
N LEU A 15 1.44 0.99 -5.43
CA LEU A 15 2.55 1.24 -4.50
C LEU A 15 3.35 -0.05 -4.21
N GLN A 16 2.67 -1.17 -3.99
CA GLN A 16 3.34 -2.46 -3.77
C GLN A 16 4.10 -2.92 -5.02
N GLY A 17 3.51 -2.73 -6.20
CA GLY A 17 4.12 -3.02 -7.49
C GLY A 17 5.40 -2.21 -7.70
N GLN A 18 5.38 -0.91 -7.41
CA GLN A 18 6.55 -0.03 -7.49
C GLN A 18 7.70 -0.52 -6.59
N VAL A 19 7.41 -0.79 -5.31
CA VAL A 19 8.42 -1.32 -4.37
C VAL A 19 8.99 -2.65 -4.86
N LYS A 20 8.13 -3.56 -5.33
CA LYS A 20 8.56 -4.87 -5.83
C LYS A 20 9.44 -4.76 -7.07
N LEU A 21 9.04 -3.94 -8.04
CA LEU A 21 9.80 -3.72 -9.27
C LEU A 21 11.16 -3.08 -8.97
N GLN A 22 11.21 -2.13 -8.05
CA GLN A 22 12.46 -1.50 -7.64
C GLN A 22 13.40 -2.50 -6.96
N ARG A 23 12.89 -3.33 -6.04
CA ARG A 23 13.66 -4.42 -5.41
C ARG A 23 14.21 -5.44 -6.43
N LEU A 24 13.48 -5.68 -7.51
CA LEU A 24 13.90 -6.62 -8.57
C LEU A 24 14.81 -5.97 -9.62
N GLY A 25 15.09 -4.67 -9.54
CA GLY A 25 15.83 -3.93 -10.57
C GLY A 25 15.08 -3.80 -11.91
N LEU A 26 13.75 -3.96 -11.90
CA LEU A 26 12.88 -3.92 -13.08
C LEU A 26 12.04 -2.64 -13.17
N ALA A 27 12.31 -1.64 -12.32
CA ALA A 27 11.49 -0.42 -12.26
C ALA A 27 11.44 0.35 -13.60
N GLY A 28 12.51 0.26 -14.41
CA GLY A 28 12.57 0.89 -15.74
C GLY A 28 11.85 0.10 -16.85
N ASP A 29 11.49 -1.16 -16.60
CA ASP A 29 10.90 -2.05 -17.61
C ASP A 29 9.36 -2.01 -17.60
N PHE A 30 8.77 -1.34 -16.62
CA PHE A 30 7.32 -1.32 -16.40
C PHE A 30 6.80 0.11 -16.22
N ILE A 31 5.61 0.37 -16.75
CA ILE A 31 4.86 1.60 -16.53
C ILE A 31 3.51 1.27 -15.89
N ALA A 32 3.06 2.12 -14.96
CA ALA A 32 1.69 2.05 -14.46
C ALA A 32 0.74 2.67 -15.51
N LEU A 33 -0.35 1.98 -15.82
CA LEU A 33 -1.34 2.43 -16.79
C LEU A 33 -2.49 3.20 -16.10
N ASP A 34 -2.99 4.24 -16.74
CA ASP A 34 -4.20 4.98 -16.35
C ASP A 34 -5.29 4.81 -17.45
N PRO A 35 -6.57 4.60 -17.10
CA PRO A 35 -7.09 4.45 -15.74
C PRO A 35 -6.70 3.11 -15.09
N PRO A 36 -6.59 3.04 -13.74
CA PRO A 36 -6.41 1.78 -13.06
C PRO A 36 -7.64 0.88 -13.24
N ILE A 37 -7.43 -0.44 -13.26
CA ILE A 37 -8.52 -1.42 -13.36
C ILE A 37 -9.51 -1.29 -12.18
N SER A 38 -9.01 -0.99 -10.99
CA SER A 38 -9.80 -0.79 -9.77
C SER A 38 -9.20 0.33 -8.91
N ARG A 39 -10.06 1.08 -8.21
CA ARG A 39 -9.68 2.06 -7.19
C ARG A 39 -10.32 1.65 -5.87
N GLU A 40 -9.54 0.98 -5.03
CA GLU A 40 -10.01 0.45 -3.75
C GLU A 40 -9.44 1.27 -2.59
N GLY A 41 -10.26 1.48 -1.56
CA GLY A 41 -9.80 2.06 -0.31
C GLY A 41 -9.01 1.04 0.51
N LEU A 42 -7.99 1.49 1.24
CA LEU A 42 -7.33 0.68 2.26
C LEU A 42 -7.99 0.93 3.61
N PHE A 43 -8.34 -0.15 4.31
CA PHE A 43 -9.06 -0.10 5.58
C PHE A 43 -8.35 -0.91 6.65
N PHE A 44 -8.46 -0.48 7.90
CA PHE A 44 -8.09 -1.31 9.05
C PHE A 44 -9.23 -2.26 9.35
N ALA A 45 -8.95 -3.56 9.28
CA ALA A 45 -9.90 -4.61 9.59
C ALA A 45 -9.66 -5.14 11.00
N PHE A 46 -10.75 -5.28 11.77
CA PHE A 46 -10.72 -5.86 13.11
C PHE A 46 -11.49 -7.19 13.11
N PRO A 47 -11.01 -8.23 13.83
CA PRO A 47 -11.75 -9.48 13.94
C PRO A 47 -13.13 -9.25 14.58
N LYS A 48 -14.19 -9.73 13.92
CA LYS A 48 -15.58 -9.51 14.36
C LYS A 48 -15.83 -10.03 15.79
N GLY A 49 -15.26 -11.19 16.14
CA GLY A 49 -15.42 -11.82 17.45
C GLY A 49 -14.40 -11.41 18.50
N SER A 50 -13.54 -10.43 18.24
CA SER A 50 -12.55 -9.98 19.22
C SER A 50 -13.24 -9.23 20.37
N PRO A 51 -12.94 -9.55 21.64
CA PRO A 51 -13.46 -8.79 22.78
C PRO A 51 -12.97 -7.33 22.79
N CYS A 52 -11.85 -7.04 22.10
CA CYS A 52 -11.32 -5.69 21.95
C CYS A 52 -12.01 -4.87 20.85
N ASN A 53 -12.79 -5.50 19.97
CA ASN A 53 -13.49 -4.82 18.87
C ASN A 53 -14.82 -4.20 19.34
N SER A 54 -14.76 -3.42 20.42
CA SER A 54 -15.92 -2.68 20.92
C SER A 54 -16.26 -1.49 20.01
N GLU A 55 -17.48 -0.98 20.12
CA GLU A 55 -17.87 0.27 19.46
C GLU A 55 -16.99 1.45 19.89
N SER A 56 -16.80 1.63 21.19
CA SER A 56 -15.94 2.69 21.75
C SER A 56 -14.49 2.62 21.25
N PHE A 57 -13.94 1.42 21.07
CA PHE A 57 -12.61 1.24 20.49
C PHE A 57 -12.58 1.70 19.02
N ARG A 58 -13.57 1.29 18.22
CA ARG A 58 -13.66 1.70 16.82
C ARG A 58 -13.81 3.21 16.68
N GLU A 59 -14.60 3.85 17.53
CA GLU A 59 -14.76 5.31 17.54
C GLU A 59 -13.45 6.02 17.88
N ALA A 60 -12.79 5.65 18.98
CA ALA A 60 -11.50 6.23 19.38
C ALA A 60 -10.42 6.00 18.30
N PHE A 61 -10.39 4.83 17.67
CA PHE A 61 -9.48 4.54 16.57
C PHE A 61 -9.75 5.45 15.36
N MET A 62 -11.02 5.59 14.97
CA MET A 62 -11.41 6.43 13.84
C MET A 62 -11.13 7.91 14.09
N GLU A 63 -11.33 8.40 15.32
CA GLU A 63 -10.92 9.75 15.72
C GLU A 63 -9.43 9.96 15.46
N ARG A 64 -8.56 9.04 15.90
CA ARG A 64 -7.11 9.19 15.70
C ARG A 64 -6.68 9.05 14.26
N LEU A 65 -7.32 8.15 13.51
CA LEU A 65 -7.08 8.03 12.07
C LEU A 65 -7.47 9.31 11.34
N SER A 66 -8.59 9.94 11.71
CA SER A 66 -9.04 11.20 11.09
C SER A 66 -8.05 12.34 11.30
N HIS A 67 -7.40 12.42 12.47
CA HIS A 67 -6.35 13.41 12.73
C HIS A 67 -5.15 13.27 11.78
N LEU A 68 -4.77 12.04 11.40
CA LEU A 68 -3.69 11.83 10.42
C LEU A 68 -4.07 12.37 9.03
N THR A 69 -5.32 12.18 8.63
CA THR A 69 -5.85 12.66 7.36
C THR A 69 -5.97 14.18 7.33
N VAL A 70 -6.57 14.78 8.38
CA VAL A 70 -6.75 16.25 8.50
C VAL A 70 -5.40 16.96 8.51
N ASN A 71 -4.41 16.40 9.20
CA ASN A 71 -3.06 16.97 9.28
C ASN A 71 -2.22 16.72 8.02
N ARG A 72 -2.79 16.16 6.95
CA ARG A 72 -2.12 15.82 5.68
C ARG A 72 -0.84 15.01 5.86
N ARG A 73 -0.78 14.18 6.91
CA ARG A 73 0.40 13.37 7.22
C ARG A 73 0.49 12.11 6.36
N LEU A 74 -0.63 11.68 5.78
CA LEU A 74 -0.71 10.43 5.03
C LEU A 74 0.22 10.38 3.79
N PRO A 75 0.30 11.41 2.92
CA PRO A 75 1.25 11.39 1.80
C PRO A 75 2.71 11.28 2.24
N ALA A 76 3.11 12.01 3.29
CA ALA A 76 4.47 11.93 3.83
C ALA A 76 4.80 10.53 4.38
N LEU A 77 3.84 9.89 5.05
CA LEU A 77 4.00 8.50 5.51
C LEU A 77 4.13 7.53 4.33
N ILE A 78 3.35 7.71 3.26
CA ILE A 78 3.46 6.85 2.07
C ILE A 78 4.86 6.96 1.46
N GLU A 79 5.38 8.18 1.31
CA GLU A 79 6.72 8.42 0.76
C GLU A 79 7.81 7.82 1.67
N GLU A 80 7.78 8.12 2.97
CA GLU A 80 8.73 7.62 3.98
C GLU A 80 8.81 6.09 3.96
N TYR A 81 7.66 5.42 4.02
CA TYR A 81 7.62 3.97 4.08
C TYR A 81 7.93 3.33 2.73
N THR A 82 7.56 3.95 1.60
CA THR A 82 7.97 3.48 0.27
C THR A 82 9.49 3.48 0.15
N ALA A 83 10.15 4.58 0.52
CA ALA A 83 11.61 4.69 0.52
C ALA A 83 12.25 3.64 1.45
N ARG A 84 11.68 3.45 2.65
CA ARG A 84 12.15 2.43 3.61
C ARG A 84 12.04 1.01 3.05
N TYR A 85 10.92 0.67 2.42
CA TYR A 85 10.75 -0.67 1.85
C TYR A 85 11.63 -0.91 0.63
N VAL A 86 12.02 0.15 -0.09
CA VAL A 86 13.01 0.04 -1.17
C VAL A 86 14.42 -0.14 -0.60
N GLY A 87 14.77 0.58 0.48
CA GLY A 87 16.12 0.61 1.05
C GLY A 87 16.49 -0.54 1.99
N ASN A 88 15.54 -1.23 2.62
CA ASN A 88 15.83 -2.42 3.44
C ASN A 88 16.13 -3.64 2.53
N GLN A 89 17.41 -3.82 2.19
CA GLN A 89 17.94 -4.96 1.45
C GLN A 89 18.55 -6.09 2.32
N ASP A 90 18.67 -5.91 3.64
CA ASP A 90 19.46 -6.84 4.49
C ASP A 90 18.67 -7.42 5.69
N LEU A 91 17.67 -8.27 5.42
CA LEU A 91 17.18 -9.31 6.36
C LEU A 91 16.77 -10.56 5.59
#